data_AF-A0AAN6UNM2-F1
#
_entry.id   AF-A0AAN6UNM2-F1
#
_cell.length_a   1.000
_cell.length_b   1.000
_cell.length_c   1.000
_cell.angle_alpha   90.00
_cell.angle_beta   90.00
_cell.angle_gamma   90.00
#
_symmetry.space_group_name_H-M   'P 1'
#
loop_
_entity.id
_entity.type
_entity.pdbx_description
1 polymer ?
#
loop_
_entity_poly.entity_id
_entity_poly.type
_entity_poly.pdbx_seq_one_letter_code
_entity_poly.pdbx_strand_id
1 'polypeptide(L)'
;TPLSQAAKDGHETIVRLLLDHGASLEARNVYGATPMWYAMSQGHLPVIQLLHENGADINSRDEAGMSGLSALVNRRYLVRYATVRQVLDMGVDIESKNNDTGYTLLMCAVQFNNRALVQLLLDYGANVHAKTRCGRTALMISYRLRAGPEMMVKVLLEAGANV
;
A
#
# COMPACT_ATOMS: atom_id res chain seq x y z
N THR A 1 -5.47 -6.15 -18.97
CA THR A 1 -5.13 -7.27 -19.89
C THR A 1 -5.59 -8.58 -19.27
N PRO A 2 -5.52 -9.74 -19.97
CA PRO A 2 -5.80 -11.04 -19.35
C PRO A 2 -4.98 -11.27 -18.07
N LEU A 3 -3.70 -10.89 -18.08
CA LEU A 3 -2.83 -10.97 -16.91
C LEU A 3 -3.34 -10.08 -15.76
N SER A 4 -3.77 -8.84 -16.03
CA SER A 4 -4.36 -7.97 -15.00
C SER A 4 -5.61 -8.59 -14.36
N GLN A 5 -6.47 -9.23 -15.17
CA GLN A 5 -7.70 -9.84 -14.65
C GLN A 5 -7.38 -11.08 -13.82
N ALA A 6 -6.52 -11.98 -14.30
CA ALA A 6 -6.06 -13.13 -13.53
C ALA A 6 -5.37 -12.72 -12.22
N ALA A 7 -4.60 -11.63 -12.25
CA ALA A 7 -3.94 -11.10 -11.07
C ALA A 7 -4.93 -10.50 -10.06
N LYS A 8 -5.94 -9.76 -10.54
CA LYS A 8 -7.02 -9.21 -9.73
C LYS A 8 -7.85 -10.31 -9.03
N ASP A 9 -8.07 -11.44 -9.69
CA ASP A 9 -8.88 -12.54 -9.16
C ASP A 9 -8.03 -13.57 -8.38
N GLY A 10 -6.71 -13.37 -8.30
CA GLY A 10 -5.80 -14.24 -7.55
C GLY A 10 -5.54 -15.60 -8.20
N HIS A 11 -5.75 -15.73 -9.51
CA HIS A 11 -5.64 -16.98 -10.24
C HIS A 11 -4.17 -17.32 -10.57
N GLU A 12 -3.41 -17.75 -9.56
CA GLU A 12 -1.96 -18.00 -9.66
C GLU A 12 -1.58 -18.90 -10.85
N THR A 13 -2.27 -20.02 -11.06
CA THR A 13 -1.99 -20.94 -12.18
C THR A 13 -2.17 -20.28 -13.54
N ILE A 14 -3.20 -19.43 -13.67
CA ILE A 14 -3.47 -18.70 -14.92
C ILE A 14 -2.42 -17.60 -15.11
N VAL A 15 -2.04 -16.89 -14.04
CA VAL A 15 -0.96 -15.91 -14.08
C VAL A 15 0.33 -16.56 -14.59
N ARG A 16 0.74 -17.69 -14.01
CA ARG A 16 1.94 -18.44 -14.43
C ARG A 16 1.88 -18.80 -15.92
N LEU A 17 0.78 -19.39 -16.38
CA LEU A 17 0.59 -19.75 -17.78
C LEU A 17 0.70 -18.54 -18.73
N LEU A 18 0.13 -17.39 -18.34
CA LEU A 18 0.20 -16.17 -19.13
C LEU A 18 1.62 -15.61 -19.20
N LEU A 19 2.37 -15.67 -18.09
CA LEU A 19 3.77 -15.24 -18.05
C LEU A 19 4.66 -16.13 -18.94
N ASP A 20 4.46 -17.45 -18.91
CA ASP A 20 5.17 -18.41 -19.75
C ASP A 20 4.95 -18.13 -21.27
N HIS A 21 3.83 -17.49 -21.62
CA HIS A 21 3.50 -17.08 -22.99
C HIS A 21 3.84 -15.60 -23.29
N GLY A 22 4.66 -14.97 -22.46
CA GLY A 22 5.18 -13.62 -22.70
C GLY A 22 4.18 -12.49 -22.44
N ALA A 23 3.20 -12.69 -21.56
CA ALA A 23 2.31 -11.60 -21.15
C ALA A 23 3.11 -10.43 -20.53
N SER A 24 2.82 -9.21 -20.96
CA SER A 24 3.48 -8.00 -20.46
C SER A 24 3.12 -7.75 -18.99
N LEU A 25 4.16 -7.74 -18.13
CA LEU A 25 4.07 -7.45 -16.70
C LEU A 25 3.64 -6.01 -16.41
N GLU A 26 4.01 -5.07 -17.29
CA GLU A 26 3.81 -3.63 -17.10
C GLU A 26 2.64 -3.06 -17.93
N ALA A 27 1.79 -3.93 -18.47
CA ALA A 27 0.63 -3.50 -19.23
C ALA A 27 -0.36 -2.72 -18.33
N ARG A 28 -0.61 -1.47 -18.70
CA ARG A 28 -1.52 -0.57 -17.97
C ARG A 28 -2.91 -0.58 -18.58
N ASN A 29 -3.92 -0.46 -17.73
CA ASN A 29 -5.30 -0.17 -18.17
C ASN A 29 -5.55 1.34 -18.27
N VAL A 30 -6.80 1.73 -18.52
CA VAL A 30 -7.27 3.13 -18.58
C VAL A 30 -7.19 3.92 -17.27
N TYR A 31 -6.80 3.25 -16.17
CA TYR A 31 -6.56 3.88 -14.88
C TYR A 31 -5.07 3.85 -14.51
N GLY A 32 -4.20 3.48 -15.45
CA GLY A 32 -2.76 3.31 -15.20
C GLY A 32 -2.38 2.11 -14.32
N ALA A 33 -3.33 1.23 -13.95
CA ALA A 33 -3.07 0.09 -13.07
C ALA A 33 -2.44 -1.09 -13.83
N THR A 34 -1.38 -1.66 -13.25
CA THR A 34 -0.66 -2.85 -13.73
C THR A 34 -1.24 -4.14 -13.12
N PRO A 35 -0.90 -5.33 -13.65
CA PRO A 35 -1.15 -6.60 -12.98
C PRO A 35 -0.69 -6.64 -11.52
N MET A 36 0.52 -6.13 -11.22
CA MET A 36 1.05 -6.06 -9.84
C MET A 36 0.16 -5.21 -8.95
N TRP A 37 -0.25 -4.03 -9.41
CA TRP A 37 -1.18 -3.16 -8.67
C TRP A 37 -2.49 -3.88 -8.34
N TYR A 38 -3.04 -4.64 -9.29
CA TYR A 38 -4.26 -5.42 -9.07
C TYR A 38 -4.09 -6.54 -8.04
N ALA A 39 -3.05 -7.37 -8.17
CA ALA A 39 -2.76 -8.43 -7.20
C ALA A 39 -2.60 -7.86 -5.78
N MET A 40 -1.87 -6.75 -5.67
CA MET A 40 -1.57 -6.10 -4.41
C MET A 40 -2.80 -5.45 -3.78
N SER A 41 -3.60 -4.69 -4.54
CA SER A 41 -4.83 -4.05 -4.04
C SER A 41 -5.89 -5.03 -3.54
N GLN A 42 -5.82 -6.30 -3.98
CA GLN A 42 -6.69 -7.40 -3.57
C GLN A 42 -6.04 -8.31 -2.51
N GLY A 43 -4.75 -8.13 -2.23
CA GLY A 43 -4.02 -8.88 -1.22
C GLY A 43 -3.67 -10.32 -1.62
N HIS A 44 -3.60 -10.63 -2.92
CA HIS A 44 -3.28 -11.96 -3.45
C HIS A 44 -1.78 -12.25 -3.38
N LEU A 45 -1.27 -12.51 -2.16
CA LEU A 45 0.17 -12.69 -1.90
C LEU A 45 0.89 -13.67 -2.85
N PRO A 46 0.36 -14.86 -3.17
CA PRO A 46 1.06 -15.77 -4.09
C PRO A 46 1.24 -15.17 -5.51
N VAL A 47 0.25 -14.40 -5.97
CA VAL A 47 0.35 -13.69 -7.25
C VAL A 47 1.32 -12.52 -7.17
N ILE A 48 1.36 -11.78 -6.06
CA ILE A 48 2.32 -10.69 -5.84
C ILE A 48 3.75 -11.25 -5.91
N GLN A 49 4.01 -12.35 -5.18
CA GLN A 49 5.30 -13.04 -5.18
C GLN A 49 5.68 -13.48 -6.60
N LEU A 50 4.77 -14.16 -7.30
CA LEU A 50 5.01 -14.64 -8.66
C LEU A 50 5.33 -13.49 -9.64
N LEU A 51 4.59 -12.39 -9.59
CA LEU A 51 4.84 -11.23 -10.45
C LEU A 51 6.19 -10.57 -10.10
N HIS A 52 6.52 -10.45 -8.82
CA HIS A 52 7.77 -9.86 -8.35
C HIS A 52 8.99 -10.71 -8.78
N GLU A 53 8.91 -12.03 -8.63
CA GLU A 53 9.94 -12.99 -9.06
C GLU A 53 10.18 -12.94 -10.59
N ASN A 54 9.15 -12.59 -11.37
CA ASN A 54 9.26 -12.39 -12.81
C ASN A 54 9.70 -10.97 -13.20
N GLY A 55 10.01 -10.10 -12.23
CA GLY A 55 10.58 -8.77 -12.47
C GLY A 55 9.54 -7.66 -12.68
N ALA A 56 8.29 -7.85 -12.29
CA ALA A 56 7.30 -6.76 -12.29
C ALA A 56 7.65 -5.69 -11.24
N ASP A 57 7.33 -4.44 -11.56
CA ASP A 57 7.58 -3.32 -10.66
C ASP A 57 6.64 -3.35 -9.44
N ILE A 58 7.22 -3.69 -8.27
CA ILE A 58 6.54 -3.70 -6.97
C ILE A 58 6.01 -2.32 -6.56
N ASN A 59 6.62 -1.26 -7.09
CA ASN A 59 6.28 0.14 -6.81
C ASN A 59 5.29 0.73 -7.82
N SER A 60 4.69 -0.11 -8.66
CA SER A 60 3.72 0.34 -9.65
C SER A 60 2.52 1.08 -9.03
N ARG A 61 2.07 2.12 -9.74
CA ARG A 61 1.04 3.07 -9.30
C ARG A 61 0.00 3.26 -10.39
N ASP A 62 -1.24 3.51 -9.97
CA ASP A 62 -2.31 3.95 -10.87
C ASP A 62 -2.15 5.44 -11.25
N GLU A 63 -3.05 5.97 -12.07
CA GLU A 63 -3.06 7.37 -12.51
C GLU A 63 -3.27 8.37 -11.35
N ALA A 64 -3.93 7.94 -10.27
CA ALA A 64 -4.06 8.72 -9.04
C ALA A 64 -2.77 8.69 -8.18
N GLY A 65 -1.72 8.02 -8.65
CA GLY A 65 -0.49 7.82 -7.90
C GLY A 65 -0.70 6.91 -6.69
N MET A 66 -1.77 6.13 -6.62
CA MET A 66 -1.97 5.18 -5.54
C MET A 66 -1.13 3.93 -5.82
N SER A 67 -0.28 3.52 -4.87
CA SER A 67 0.37 2.22 -4.93
C SER A 67 -0.64 1.10 -4.63
N GLY A 68 -0.36 -0.11 -5.11
CA GLY A 68 -1.21 -1.27 -4.80
C GLY A 68 -1.34 -1.53 -3.29
N LEU A 69 -0.28 -1.28 -2.52
CA LEU A 69 -0.27 -1.45 -1.06
C LEU A 69 -1.13 -0.39 -0.37
N SER A 70 -1.07 0.86 -0.82
CA SER A 70 -1.97 1.92 -0.34
C SER A 70 -3.44 1.57 -0.60
N ALA A 71 -3.74 1.02 -1.78
CA ALA A 71 -5.08 0.58 -2.13
C ALA A 71 -5.57 -0.59 -1.25
N LEU A 72 -4.68 -1.54 -0.91
CA LEU A 72 -4.96 -2.62 0.05
C LEU A 72 -5.30 -2.05 1.43
N VAL A 73 -4.48 -1.13 1.95
CA VAL A 73 -4.65 -0.52 3.28
C VAL A 73 -5.94 0.31 3.37
N ASN A 74 -6.32 1.00 2.29
CA ASN A 74 -7.57 1.77 2.24
C ASN A 74 -8.84 0.91 2.40
N ARG A 75 -8.75 -0.42 2.21
CA ARG A 75 -9.85 -1.36 2.43
C ARG A 75 -9.87 -1.79 3.90
N ARG A 76 -10.37 -0.87 4.74
CA ARG A 76 -10.41 -0.90 6.22
C ARG A 76 -10.64 -2.28 6.89
N TYR A 77 -11.38 -3.21 6.28
CA TYR A 77 -11.75 -4.50 6.88
C TYR A 77 -11.04 -5.73 6.29
N LEU A 78 -10.21 -5.55 5.25
CA LEU A 78 -9.62 -6.66 4.51
C LEU A 78 -8.08 -6.71 4.59
N VAL A 79 -7.47 -5.80 5.36
CA VAL A 79 -6.02 -5.73 5.48
C VAL A 79 -5.48 -6.97 6.20
N ARG A 80 -4.77 -7.81 5.45
CA ARG A 80 -4.00 -8.93 6.00
C ARG A 80 -2.60 -8.44 6.34
N TYR A 81 -2.29 -8.27 7.62
CA TYR A 81 -0.96 -7.83 8.08
C TYR A 81 0.18 -8.71 7.57
N ALA A 82 -0.06 -10.02 7.42
CA ALA A 82 0.91 -10.93 6.84
C ALA A 82 1.28 -10.53 5.39
N THR A 83 0.28 -10.18 4.58
CA THR A 83 0.52 -9.67 3.21
C THR A 83 1.25 -8.34 3.23
N VAL A 84 0.84 -7.40 4.10
CA VAL A 84 1.53 -6.10 4.22
C VAL A 84 3.00 -6.31 4.58
N ARG A 85 3.29 -7.11 5.60
CA ARG A 85 4.66 -7.44 6.04
C ARG A 85 5.49 -8.01 4.90
N GLN A 86 4.97 -9.03 4.22
CA GLN A 86 5.65 -9.66 3.09
C GLN A 86 5.93 -8.70 1.94
N VAL A 87 5.00 -7.78 1.64
CA VAL A 87 5.20 -6.77 0.60
C VAL A 87 6.23 -5.72 1.03
N LEU A 88 6.28 -5.34 2.31
CA LEU A 88 7.32 -4.48 2.85
C LEU A 88 8.70 -5.15 2.76
N ASP A 89 8.78 -6.45 3.04
CA ASP A 89 10.01 -7.25 2.90
C ASP A 89 10.51 -7.33 1.45
N MET A 90 9.63 -7.16 0.45
CA MET A 90 9.98 -7.07 -0.98
C MET A 90 10.56 -5.70 -1.39
N GLY A 91 10.75 -4.77 -0.45
CA GLY A 91 11.39 -3.48 -0.72
C GLY A 91 10.47 -2.46 -1.41
N VAL A 92 9.16 -2.50 -1.12
CA VAL A 92 8.23 -1.47 -1.60
C VAL A 92 8.58 -0.10 -1.02
N ASP A 93 8.35 0.97 -1.78
CA ASP A 93 8.48 2.34 -1.34
C ASP A 93 7.35 2.71 -0.36
N ILE A 94 7.70 2.74 0.92
CA ILE A 94 6.80 3.06 2.04
C ILE A 94 6.41 4.55 2.04
N GLU A 95 7.26 5.41 1.47
CA GLU A 95 7.13 6.86 1.51
C GLU A 95 6.39 7.45 0.31
N SER A 96 5.93 6.58 -0.60
CA SER A 96 5.14 6.95 -1.76
C SER A 96 3.87 7.72 -1.35
N LYS A 97 3.64 8.88 -2.00
CA LYS A 97 2.54 9.79 -1.70
C LYS A 97 1.50 9.84 -2.81
N ASN A 98 0.23 9.56 -2.53
CA ASN A 98 -0.83 9.68 -3.54
C ASN A 98 -0.94 11.11 -4.14
N ASN A 99 -1.55 11.22 -5.32
CA ASN A 99 -1.67 12.50 -6.02
C ASN A 99 -2.79 13.38 -5.45
N ASP A 100 -3.81 12.82 -4.80
CA ASP A 100 -4.95 13.61 -4.34
C ASP A 100 -4.60 14.46 -3.12
N THR A 101 -4.09 13.82 -2.07
CA THR A 101 -3.86 14.44 -0.77
C THR A 101 -2.38 14.51 -0.41
N GLY A 102 -1.53 13.73 -1.08
CA GLY A 102 -0.13 13.54 -0.68
C GLY A 102 0.02 12.66 0.54
N TYR A 103 -0.91 11.73 0.79
CA TYR A 103 -0.82 10.82 1.93
C TYR A 103 0.21 9.73 1.65
N THR A 104 1.05 9.45 2.65
CA THR A 104 1.87 8.24 2.72
C THR A 104 1.08 7.07 3.29
N LEU A 105 1.64 5.87 3.24
CA LEU A 105 1.02 4.67 3.80
C LEU A 105 0.74 4.80 5.31
N LEU A 106 1.67 5.43 6.04
CA LEU A 106 1.51 5.74 7.47
C LEU A 106 0.29 6.64 7.72
N MET A 107 0.10 7.68 6.90
CA MET A 107 -1.04 8.60 7.04
C MET A 107 -2.37 7.91 6.76
N CYS A 108 -2.44 7.01 5.79
CA CYS A 108 -3.62 6.17 5.56
C CYS A 108 -3.93 5.32 6.80
N ALA A 109 -2.92 4.65 7.38
CA ALA A 109 -3.08 3.84 8.58
C ALA A 109 -3.62 4.66 9.77
N VAL A 110 -3.09 5.89 9.96
CA VAL A 110 -3.57 6.83 10.98
C VAL A 110 -5.02 7.25 10.72
N GLN A 111 -5.38 7.59 9.47
CA GLN A 111 -6.73 8.03 9.10
C GLN A 111 -7.80 6.99 9.46
N PHE A 112 -7.49 5.70 9.34
CA PHE A 112 -8.40 4.61 9.72
C PHE A 112 -8.30 4.19 11.18
N ASN A 113 -7.52 4.92 11.99
CA ASN A 113 -7.20 4.59 13.38
C ASN A 113 -6.64 3.16 13.55
N ASN A 114 -5.84 2.69 12.58
CA ASN A 114 -5.29 1.35 12.60
C ASN A 114 -3.93 1.33 13.33
N ARG A 115 -3.98 1.19 14.66
CA ARG A 115 -2.78 1.16 15.51
C ARG A 115 -1.77 0.08 15.11
N ALA A 116 -2.22 -1.14 14.84
CA ALA A 116 -1.32 -2.25 14.54
C ALA A 116 -0.58 -2.00 13.22
N LEU A 117 -1.25 -1.42 12.22
CA LEU A 117 -0.61 -1.04 10.97
C LEU A 117 0.35 0.13 11.16
N VAL A 118 -0.03 1.14 11.95
CA VAL A 118 0.86 2.26 12.26
C VAL A 118 2.14 1.75 12.91
N GLN A 119 2.05 0.87 13.92
CA GLN A 119 3.23 0.29 14.55
C GLN A 119 4.09 -0.49 13.55
N LEU A 120 3.47 -1.35 12.74
CA LEU A 120 4.18 -2.11 11.72
C LEU A 120 4.95 -1.18 10.76
N LEU A 121 4.34 -0.09 10.29
CA LEU A 121 4.99 0.82 9.36
C LEU A 121 6.13 1.60 10.01
N LEU A 122 5.98 2.00 11.28
CA LEU A 122 7.04 2.64 12.05
C LEU A 122 8.22 1.68 12.30
N ASP A 123 7.95 0.40 12.56
CA ASP A 123 8.99 -0.63 12.71
C ASP A 123 9.81 -0.82 11.41
N TYR A 124 9.19 -0.57 10.24
CA TYR A 124 9.86 -0.55 8.93
C TYR A 124 10.45 0.83 8.56
N GLY A 125 10.46 1.79 9.50
CA GLY A 125 11.12 3.09 9.32
C GLY A 125 10.29 4.14 8.58
N ALA A 126 8.96 4.02 8.57
CA ALA A 126 8.10 5.04 7.95
C ALA A 126 8.31 6.43 8.58
N ASN A 127 8.40 7.47 7.75
CA ASN A 127 8.68 8.82 8.18
C ASN A 127 7.46 9.47 8.86
N VAL A 128 7.50 9.55 10.19
CA VAL A 128 6.46 10.18 11.01
C VAL A 128 6.26 11.68 10.72
N HIS A 129 7.28 12.35 10.17
CA HIS A 129 7.27 13.77 9.85
C HIS A 129 6.89 14.09 8.41
N ALA A 130 6.57 13.08 7.59
CA ALA A 130 6.08 13.30 6.24
C ALA A 130 4.91 14.31 6.25
N LYS A 131 4.87 15.18 5.24
CA LYS A 131 3.81 16.20 5.09
C LYS A 131 2.95 15.91 3.87
N THR A 132 1.65 16.06 4.03
CA THR A 132 0.67 16.06 2.93
C THR A 132 0.84 17.30 2.05
N ARG A 133 0.10 17.36 0.94
CA ARG A 133 0.06 18.56 0.07
C ARG A 133 -0.43 19.82 0.79
N CYS A 134 -1.23 19.68 1.85
CA CYS A 134 -1.69 20.79 2.69
C CYS A 134 -0.83 21.00 3.95
N GLY A 135 0.37 20.39 4.02
CA GLY A 135 1.32 20.59 5.12
C GLY A 135 1.00 19.83 6.41
N ARG A 136 0.02 18.93 6.41
CA ARG A 136 -0.35 18.13 7.61
C ARG A 136 0.61 16.96 7.80
N THR A 137 1.00 16.70 9.06
CA THR A 137 1.72 15.49 9.46
C THR A 137 0.76 14.38 9.88
N ALA A 138 1.29 13.17 10.10
CA ALA A 138 0.51 12.06 10.68
C ALA A 138 -0.14 12.45 12.03
N LEU A 139 0.59 13.17 12.89
CA LEU A 139 0.08 13.65 14.18
C LEU A 139 -1.08 14.65 14.02
N MET A 140 -1.00 15.55 13.03
CA MET A 140 -2.11 16.48 12.75
C MET A 140 -3.36 15.75 12.24
N ILE A 141 -3.18 14.63 11.53
CA ILE A 141 -4.30 13.80 11.04
C ILE A 141 -4.97 13.07 12.22
N SER A 142 -4.22 12.60 13.22
CA SER A 142 -4.81 11.86 14.35
C SER A 142 -5.79 12.69 15.19
N TYR A 143 -5.64 14.01 15.27
CA TYR A 143 -6.59 14.87 15.98
C TYR A 143 -7.97 14.97 15.32
N ARG A 144 -8.10 14.55 14.06
CA ARG A 144 -9.38 14.54 13.32
C ARG A 144 -10.13 13.21 13.44
N LEU A 145 -9.59 12.25 14.20
CA LEU A 145 -10.25 10.96 14.41
C LEU A 145 -11.50 11.15 15.26
N ARG A 146 -12.60 10.51 14.84
CA ARG A 146 -13.91 10.63 15.51
C ARG A 146 -13.96 9.89 16.84
N ALA A 147 -13.08 8.92 17.07
CA ALA A 147 -13.06 8.11 18.29
C ALA A 147 -11.63 7.69 18.65
N GLY A 148 -11.24 7.90 19.91
CA GLY A 148 -10.00 7.40 20.50
C GLY A 148 -8.70 7.95 19.88
N PRO A 149 -8.54 9.27 19.66
CA PRO A 149 -7.30 9.82 19.13
C PRO A 149 -6.12 9.67 20.12
N GLU A 150 -6.38 9.50 21.42
CA GLU A 150 -5.35 9.54 22.47
C GLU A 150 -4.29 8.47 22.28
N MET A 151 -4.71 7.24 21.96
CA MET A 151 -3.78 6.13 21.72
C MET A 151 -2.96 6.34 20.45
N MET A 152 -3.57 6.90 19.39
CA MET A 152 -2.86 7.16 18.15
C MET A 152 -1.85 8.31 18.30
N VAL A 153 -2.26 9.39 18.98
CA VAL A 153 -1.38 10.51 19.33
C VAL A 153 -0.21 10.02 20.15
N LYS A 154 -0.46 9.19 21.17
CA LYS A 154 0.61 8.60 22.01
C LYS A 154 1.62 7.81 21.18
N VAL A 155 1.17 6.91 20.32
CA VAL A 155 2.05 6.11 19.45
C VAL A 155 2.91 7.00 18.54
N LEU A 156 2.31 8.04 17.94
CA LEU A 156 3.06 8.95 17.05
C LEU A 156 4.06 9.82 17.82
N LEU A 157 3.73 10.28 19.03
CA LEU A 157 4.66 11.03 19.89
C LEU A 157 5.82 10.15 20.37
N GLU A 158 5.54 8.90 20.77
CA GLU A 158 6.57 7.91 21.13
C GLU A 158 7.49 7.59 19.95
N ALA A 159 6.96 7.65 18.72
CA ALA A 159 7.73 7.53 17.48
C ALA A 159 8.51 8.81 17.10
N GLY A 160 8.49 9.84 17.95
CA GLY A 160 9.24 11.08 17.74
C GLY A 160 8.52 12.16 16.96
N ALA A 161 7.20 12.08 16.75
CA ALA A 161 6.44 13.16 16.11
C ALA A 161 6.57 14.48 16.90
N ASN A 162 6.86 15.58 16.21
CA ASN A 162 6.96 16.90 16.82
C ASN A 162 5.56 17.46 17.13
N VAL A 163 5.43 18.06 18.32
CA VAL A 163 4.23 18.79 18.79
C VAL A 163 4.08 20.16 18.15
#